data_AF-A0A7S0TPC7-F1
#
_entry.id   AF-A0A7S0TPC7-F1
#
_cell.length_a   1.000
_cell.length_b   1.000
_cell.length_c   1.000
_cell.angle_alpha   90.00
_cell.angle_beta   90.00
_cell.angle_gamma   90.00
#
_symmetry.space_group_name_H-M   'P 1'
#
loop_
_entity.id
_entity.type
_entity.pdbx_description
1 polymer ?
#
loop_
_entity_poly.entity_id
_entity_poly.type
_entity_poly.pdbx_seq_one_letter_code
_entity_poly.pdbx_strand_id
1 'polypeptide(L)'
;VIVHMGTAQIGHYLSYVRTNGGLQWYRFDDDSVTPVEEDEATEANFGTGAQDPPQGGGLGMMMLGRSALSRLRSAYMLTYVREDEWEVVMNVTGIEQLVPEHVRSGGAEQVYVAPQTFS
;
A
#
# COMPACT_ATOMS: atom_id res chain seq x y z
N VAL A 1 -3.00 6.28 -3.68
CA VAL A 1 -2.83 5.39 -4.84
C VAL A 1 -2.53 4.00 -4.34
N ILE A 2 -3.42 3.03 -4.55
CA ILE A 2 -3.16 1.62 -4.24
C ILE A 2 -2.60 0.95 -5.49
N VAL A 3 -1.48 0.29 -5.33
CA VAL A 3 -0.70 -0.31 -6.42
C VAL A 3 -0.67 -1.82 -6.23
N HIS A 4 -0.84 -2.53 -7.32
CA HIS A 4 -0.69 -3.98 -7.36
C HIS A 4 0.53 -4.35 -8.21
N MET A 5 1.40 -5.20 -7.65
CA MET A 5 2.60 -5.73 -8.30
C MET A 5 2.43 -7.22 -8.53
N GLY A 6 2.09 -7.64 -9.74
CA GLY A 6 1.98 -9.05 -10.09
C GLY A 6 0.91 -9.35 -11.12
N THR A 7 0.39 -10.58 -11.05
CA THR A 7 -0.63 -11.13 -11.97
C THR A 7 -1.99 -11.15 -11.29
N ALA A 8 -3.06 -11.44 -12.04
CA ALA A 8 -4.40 -11.57 -11.48
C ALA A 8 -4.55 -12.63 -10.36
N GLN A 9 -3.63 -13.59 -10.28
CA GLN A 9 -3.70 -14.69 -9.30
C GLN A 9 -2.74 -14.51 -8.11
N ILE A 10 -1.63 -13.79 -8.31
CA ILE A 10 -0.55 -13.64 -7.32
C ILE A 10 0.08 -12.28 -7.50
N GLY A 11 0.25 -11.54 -6.41
CA GLY A 11 0.98 -10.28 -6.39
C GLY A 11 1.13 -9.71 -4.99
N HIS A 12 1.62 -8.48 -4.93
CA HIS A 12 1.83 -7.71 -3.72
C HIS A 12 1.11 -6.36 -3.81
N TYR A 13 0.48 -5.94 -2.73
CA TYR A 13 -0.19 -4.64 -2.64
C TYR A 13 0.62 -3.69 -1.78
N LEU A 14 0.79 -2.47 -2.27
CA LEU A 14 1.30 -1.36 -1.48
C LEU A 14 0.44 -0.14 -1.75
N SER A 15 0.60 0.88 -0.90
CA SER A 15 -0.14 2.13 -1.09
C SER A 15 0.75 3.35 -0.97
N TYR A 16 0.43 4.35 -1.77
CA TYR A 16 0.97 5.70 -1.66
C TYR A 16 -0.11 6.61 -1.09
N VAL A 17 0.22 7.34 -0.03
CA VAL A 17 -0.70 8.25 0.64
C VAL A 17 -0.04 9.62 0.78
N ARG A 18 -0.80 10.66 0.43
CA ARG A 18 -0.47 12.05 0.75
C ARG A 18 -1.28 12.43 1.99
N THR A 19 -0.60 12.75 3.08
CA THR A 19 -1.23 13.06 4.37
C THR A 19 -1.72 14.50 4.45
N ASN A 20 -2.47 14.82 5.51
CA ASN A 20 -2.93 16.19 5.75
C ASN A 20 -1.73 17.15 5.95
N GLY A 21 -1.82 18.37 5.41
CA GLY A 21 -0.88 19.46 5.67
C GLY A 21 0.32 19.59 4.73
N GLY A 22 0.42 18.81 3.64
CA GLY A 22 1.53 18.98 2.69
C GLY A 22 1.44 18.20 1.38
N LEU A 23 2.43 18.42 0.52
CA LEU A 23 2.61 17.72 -0.76
C LEU A 23 3.41 16.41 -0.65
N GLN A 24 3.92 16.10 0.55
CA GLN A 24 4.74 14.91 0.79
C GLN A 24 3.94 13.62 0.61
N TRP A 25 4.46 12.72 -0.22
CA TRP A 25 3.95 11.37 -0.39
C TRP A 25 4.71 10.38 0.47
N TYR A 26 4.00 9.34 0.92
CA TYR A 26 4.58 8.22 1.64
C TYR A 26 4.20 6.92 0.97
N ARG A 27 5.17 6.02 0.80
CA ARG A 27 4.96 4.62 0.44
C ARG A 27 4.77 3.79 1.70
N PHE A 28 3.65 3.11 1.77
CA PHE A 28 3.32 2.10 2.79
C PHE A 28 3.43 0.72 2.14
N ASP A 29 4.43 -0.04 2.55
CA ASP A 29 4.75 -1.38 2.07
C ASP A 29 4.91 -2.29 3.30
N ASP A 30 3.81 -2.99 3.65
CA ASP A 30 3.63 -3.78 4.86
C ASP A 30 4.05 -3.06 6.16
N ASP A 31 5.17 -3.44 6.75
CA ASP A 31 5.73 -2.90 7.99
C ASP A 31 6.61 -1.65 7.78
N SER A 32 6.84 -1.28 6.52
CA SER A 32 7.71 -0.18 6.14
C SER A 32 6.94 1.04 5.62
N VAL A 33 7.32 2.22 6.11
CA VAL A 33 6.80 3.51 5.65
C VAL A 33 7.98 4.38 5.24
N THR A 34 7.98 4.84 3.99
CA THR A 34 9.08 5.63 3.41
C THR A 34 8.55 6.89 2.73
N PRO A 35 9.11 8.09 2.99
CA PRO A 35 8.77 9.28 2.21
C PRO A 35 9.30 9.12 0.78
N VAL A 36 8.50 9.55 -0.20
CA VAL A 36 8.82 9.45 -1.63
C VAL A 36 8.41 10.71 -2.37
N GLU A 37 8.98 10.89 -3.56
CA GLU A 37 8.57 11.96 -4.47
C GLU A 37 7.18 11.68 -5.07
N GLU A 38 6.50 12.75 -5.48
CA GLU A 38 5.17 12.65 -6.10
C GLU A 38 5.18 11.75 -7.34
N ASP A 39 6.19 11.88 -8.20
CA ASP A 39 6.31 11.07 -9.42
C ASP A 39 6.37 9.55 -9.15
N GLU A 40 6.93 9.12 -8.01
CA GLU A 40 6.92 7.70 -7.62
C GLU A 40 5.50 7.25 -7.24
N ALA A 41 4.73 8.12 -6.59
CA ALA A 41 3.37 7.86 -6.18
C ALA A 41 2.36 7.93 -7.35
N THR A 42 2.63 8.76 -8.37
CA THR A 42 1.73 9.02 -9.50
C THR A 42 2.25 8.39 -10.80
N GLU A 43 3.09 9.09 -11.54
CA GLU A 43 3.55 8.77 -12.91
C GLU A 43 4.15 7.36 -13.02
N ALA A 44 4.97 6.96 -12.05
CA ALA A 44 5.60 5.64 -12.02
C ALA A 44 4.60 4.47 -11.90
N ASN A 45 3.31 4.76 -11.61
CA ASN A 45 2.26 3.76 -11.45
C ASN A 45 1.26 3.71 -12.62
N PHE A 46 1.50 4.41 -13.74
CA PHE A 46 0.67 4.25 -14.94
C PHE A 46 0.82 2.88 -15.61
N GLY A 47 1.87 2.14 -15.25
CA GLY A 47 2.19 0.82 -15.79
C GLY A 47 3.14 0.89 -16.98
N THR A 48 3.70 -0.26 -17.35
CA THR A 48 4.51 -0.38 -18.57
C THR A 48 3.56 -0.44 -19.76
N GLY A 49 3.56 0.60 -20.61
CA GLY A 49 2.79 0.57 -21.86
C GLY A 49 3.15 -0.66 -22.71
N ALA A 50 2.32 -0.97 -23.72
CA ALA A 50 2.44 -2.13 -24.62
C ALA A 50 3.77 -2.26 -25.42
N GLN A 51 4.76 -1.42 -25.14
CA GLN A 51 6.03 -1.31 -25.87
C GLN A 51 7.12 -2.26 -25.35
N ASP A 52 7.01 -2.79 -24.13
CA ASP A 52 7.94 -3.80 -23.62
C ASP A 52 7.20 -5.00 -23.04
N PRO A 53 6.62 -5.89 -23.88
CA PRO A 53 6.38 -7.24 -23.41
C PRO A 53 7.74 -7.78 -22.93
N PRO A 54 7.82 -8.41 -21.74
CA PRO A 54 9.04 -9.13 -21.39
C PRO A 54 9.30 -10.12 -22.54
N GLN A 55 10.47 -10.03 -23.19
CA GLN A 55 10.85 -10.81 -24.37
C GLN A 55 10.98 -12.33 -24.11
N GLY A 56 10.27 -12.88 -23.12
CA GLY A 56 10.20 -14.30 -22.82
C GLY A 56 8.75 -14.74 -22.73
N GLY A 57 8.18 -15.19 -23.86
CA GLY A 57 6.98 -16.02 -23.82
C GLY A 57 7.29 -17.36 -23.15
N GLY A 58 6.39 -17.82 -22.28
CA GLY A 58 6.46 -19.15 -21.65
C GLY A 58 7.29 -19.22 -20.35
N LEU A 59 7.77 -20.43 -20.04
CA LEU A 59 8.43 -20.88 -18.80
C LEU A 59 9.54 -19.96 -18.25
N GLY A 60 10.07 -19.04 -19.07
CA GLY A 60 11.05 -18.02 -18.69
C GLY A 60 10.52 -16.93 -17.75
N MET A 61 9.23 -16.58 -17.82
CA MET A 61 8.61 -15.63 -16.87
C MET A 61 8.54 -16.19 -15.45
N MET A 62 8.46 -17.52 -15.32
CA MET A 62 8.43 -18.22 -14.02
C MET A 62 9.81 -18.27 -13.36
N MET A 63 10.89 -18.01 -14.11
CA MET A 63 12.28 -18.01 -13.65
C MET A 63 12.85 -16.61 -13.39
N LEU A 64 12.23 -15.54 -13.90
CA LEU A 64 12.61 -14.18 -13.51
C LEU A 64 11.95 -13.87 -12.16
N GLY A 65 12.75 -13.86 -11.08
CA GLY A 65 12.30 -13.55 -9.73
C GLY A 65 11.71 -12.13 -9.55
N ARG A 66 11.74 -11.61 -8.32
CA ARG A 66 11.12 -10.32 -7.90
C ARG A 66 11.29 -9.14 -8.88
N SER A 67 12.37 -9.11 -9.67
CA SER A 67 12.63 -8.12 -10.74
C SER A 67 11.60 -8.13 -11.89
N ALA A 68 11.08 -9.29 -12.34
CA ALA A 68 10.03 -9.31 -13.35
C ALA A 68 8.66 -8.92 -12.78
N LEU A 69 8.36 -9.27 -11.53
CA LEU A 69 7.14 -8.83 -10.85
C LEU A 69 7.12 -7.32 -10.60
N SER A 70 8.28 -6.71 -10.31
CA SER A 70 8.39 -5.25 -10.20
C SER A 70 7.99 -4.52 -11.48
N ARG A 71 8.20 -5.14 -12.66
CA ARG A 71 7.75 -4.61 -13.95
C ARG A 71 6.25 -4.81 -14.21
N LEU A 72 5.59 -5.70 -13.48
CA LEU A 72 4.13 -5.90 -13.51
C LEU A 72 3.44 -5.05 -12.44
N ARG A 73 3.76 -3.76 -12.41
CA ARG A 73 3.28 -2.83 -11.39
C ARG A 73 2.46 -1.73 -12.02
N SER A 74 1.25 -1.49 -11.50
CA SER A 74 0.42 -0.34 -11.89
C SER A 74 -0.57 0.02 -10.79
N ALA A 75 -1.11 1.24 -10.85
CA ALA A 75 -2.20 1.69 -10.00
C ALA A 75 -3.44 0.81 -10.24
N TYR A 76 -3.94 0.21 -9.17
CA TYR A 76 -5.13 -0.64 -9.18
C TYR A 76 -6.37 0.12 -8.69
N MET A 77 -6.20 0.97 -7.67
CA MET A 77 -7.28 1.77 -7.12
C MET A 77 -6.79 3.18 -6.78
N LEU A 78 -7.63 4.17 -7.12
CA LEU A 78 -7.39 5.57 -6.82
C LEU A 78 -8.45 6.06 -5.84
N THR A 79 -8.03 6.85 -4.86
CA THR A 79 -8.89 7.46 -3.86
C THR A 79 -8.71 8.96 -3.96
N TYR A 80 -9.81 9.68 -4.16
CA TYR A 80 -9.84 11.13 -4.25
C TYR A 80 -10.76 11.68 -3.18
N VAL A 81 -10.43 12.87 -2.69
CA VAL A 81 -11.28 13.67 -1.83
C VAL A 81 -11.64 14.93 -2.61
N ARG A 82 -12.91 15.33 -2.55
CA ARG A 82 -13.32 16.60 -3.14
C ARG A 82 -12.61 17.74 -2.43
N GLU A 83 -12.14 18.72 -3.19
CA GLU A 83 -11.36 19.84 -2.65
C GLU A 83 -12.13 20.63 -1.59
N ASP A 84 -13.44 20.85 -1.80
CA ASP A 84 -14.30 21.57 -0.87
C ASP A 84 -14.66 20.79 0.41
N GLU A 85 -14.46 19.48 0.42
CA GLU A 85 -14.70 18.59 1.58
C GLU A 85 -13.40 18.18 2.28
N TRP A 86 -12.24 18.66 1.80
CA TRP A 86 -10.93 18.24 2.30
C TRP A 86 -10.80 18.41 3.81
N GLU A 87 -11.13 19.60 4.32
CA GLU A 87 -11.02 19.92 5.74
C GLU A 87 -11.95 19.05 6.60
N VAL A 88 -13.13 18.69 6.09
CA VAL A 88 -14.08 17.84 6.82
C VAL A 88 -13.55 16.41 6.91
N VAL A 89 -13.02 15.88 5.80
CA VAL A 89 -12.55 14.49 5.72
C VAL A 89 -11.20 14.29 6.41
N MET A 90 -10.28 15.27 6.29
CA MET A 90 -8.89 15.15 6.74
C MET A 90 -8.61 15.76 8.12
N ASN A 91 -9.60 16.37 8.79
CA ASN A 91 -9.44 16.89 10.14
C ASN A 91 -9.43 15.75 11.18
N VAL A 92 -8.26 15.13 11.35
CA VAL A 92 -7.98 14.06 12.32
C VAL A 92 -7.41 14.61 13.63
N THR A 93 -8.01 15.66 14.18
CA THR A 93 -7.63 16.19 15.50
C THR A 93 -8.36 15.46 16.62
N GLY A 94 -7.72 15.35 17.79
CA GLY A 94 -8.35 14.80 19.00
C GLY A 94 -8.63 13.29 18.97
N ILE A 95 -7.96 12.53 18.09
CA ILE A 95 -8.12 11.06 17.96
C ILE A 95 -8.08 10.38 19.32
N GLU A 96 -7.08 10.73 20.14
CA GLU A 96 -6.90 10.12 21.45
C GLU A 96 -8.12 10.27 22.35
N GLN A 97 -8.88 11.37 22.24
CA GLN A 97 -10.11 11.60 23.01
C GLN A 97 -11.34 10.95 22.37
N LEU A 98 -11.34 10.74 21.05
CA LEU A 98 -12.44 10.13 20.29
C LEU A 98 -12.53 8.61 20.41
N VAL A 99 -11.43 7.92 20.75
CA VAL A 99 -11.47 6.47 20.97
C VAL A 99 -12.32 6.15 22.21
N PRO A 100 -13.37 5.32 22.15
CA PRO A 100 -14.15 4.98 23.35
C PRO A 100 -13.29 4.27 24.41
N GLU A 101 -13.58 4.51 25.70
CA GLU A 101 -12.79 3.96 26.81
C GLU A 101 -12.69 2.43 26.77
N HIS A 102 -13.79 1.74 26.46
CA HIS A 102 -13.81 0.28 26.36
C HIS A 102 -12.91 -0.29 25.24
N VAL A 103 -12.61 0.50 24.20
CA VAL A 103 -11.66 0.13 23.14
C VAL A 103 -10.23 0.31 23.64
N ARG A 104 -9.96 1.40 24.37
CA ARG A 104 -8.63 1.66 24.97
C ARG A 104 -8.28 0.62 26.03
N SER A 105 -9.24 0.29 26.90
CA SER A 105 -9.05 -0.67 28.01
C SER A 105 -9.14 -2.14 27.57
N GLY A 106 -9.72 -2.42 26.39
CA GLY A 106 -9.82 -3.76 25.82
C GLY A 106 -8.53 -4.30 25.20
N GLY A 107 -7.43 -3.55 25.33
CA GLY A 107 -6.10 -4.02 24.93
C GLY A 107 -5.67 -5.24 25.74
N ALA A 108 -5.76 -6.42 25.10
CA ALA A 108 -5.00 -7.64 25.36
C ALA A 108 -5.54 -8.73 26.31
N GLU A 109 -6.79 -9.19 26.15
CA GLU A 109 -7.11 -10.59 26.53
C GLU A 109 -6.82 -11.59 25.38
N GLN A 110 -6.61 -11.10 24.15
CA GLN A 110 -6.14 -11.90 23.01
C GLN A 110 -4.72 -11.54 22.60
N VAL A 111 -3.77 -11.61 23.55
CA VAL A 111 -2.35 -11.71 23.20
C VAL A 111 -2.17 -13.00 22.42
N TYR A 112 -1.57 -12.94 21.23
CA TYR A 112 -1.14 -14.13 20.51
C TYR A 112 -0.31 -15.05 21.44
N VAL A 113 -0.87 -16.20 21.79
CA VAL A 113 -0.16 -17.24 22.54
C VAL A 113 0.52 -18.14 21.51
N ALA A 114 1.84 -18.09 21.45
CA ALA A 114 2.60 -18.99 20.58
C ALA A 114 2.25 -20.46 20.91
N PRO A 115 2.04 -21.33 19.91
CA PRO A 115 1.75 -22.74 20.15
C PRO A 115 2.86 -23.36 21.00
N GLN A 116 2.48 -24.00 22.11
CA GLN A 116 3.42 -24.78 22.91
C GLN A 116 3.85 -25.99 22.06
N THR A 117 5.10 -26.04 21.66
CA THR A 117 5.68 -27.23 21.02
C THR A 117 5.84 -28.30 22.11
N PHE A 118 5.09 -29.39 21.99
CA PHE A 118 5.33 -30.59 22.78
C PHE A 118 6.57 -31.30 22.24
N SER A 119 7.55 -31.52 23.13
CA SER A 119 8.76 -32.33 22.91
C SER A 119 8.46 -33.81 22.87
#